data_AF-A0A4Q6XCV0-F1
#
_entry.id   AF-A0A4Q6XCV0-F1
#
_cell.length_a   1.000
_cell.length_b   1.000
_cell.length_c   1.000
_cell.angle_alpha   90.00
_cell.angle_beta   90.00
_cell.angle_gamma   90.00
#
_symmetry.space_group_name_H-M   'P 1'
#
loop_
_entity.id
_entity.type
_entity.pdbx_description
1 polymer ?
#
loop_
_entity_poly.entity_id
_entity_poly.type
_entity_poly.pdbx_seq_one_letter_code
_entity_poly.pdbx_strand_id
1 'polypeptide(L)'
;MKKSQGFTLIELMIVVAIIGVLAAVAIPAYQYQATRAKVSEALVIASATKTLVSEAYLVGGVATVASTAANYNTIPAVSKQTQYVSNIQVSNDGVITLTLTNNTNAGLISDVLGKTLVLTPNIDKAKLTGTSEGSIDWACATTTSTNAVAKGLVADLGTLPAEYAPSECR
;
A
#
# COMPACT_ATOMS: atom_id res chain seq x y z
N MET A 1 50.99 -32.84 -23.75
CA MET A 1 50.74 -31.49 -23.21
C MET A 1 49.30 -31.10 -23.55
N LYS A 2 48.40 -30.98 -22.57
CA LYS A 2 47.01 -30.52 -22.82
C LYS A 2 47.05 -29.03 -23.15
N LYS A 3 46.60 -28.65 -24.35
CA LYS A 3 46.49 -27.25 -24.79
C LYS A 3 45.41 -26.58 -23.93
N SER A 4 45.79 -25.59 -23.12
CA SER A 4 44.81 -24.79 -22.37
C SER A 4 44.02 -23.96 -23.38
N GLN A 5 42.77 -24.34 -23.64
CA GLN A 5 41.83 -23.52 -24.39
C GLN A 5 41.31 -22.44 -23.45
N GLY A 6 41.97 -21.28 -23.45
CA GLY A 6 41.51 -20.11 -22.72
C GLY A 6 40.31 -19.45 -23.41
N PHE A 7 39.42 -18.87 -22.60
CA PHE A 7 38.31 -18.03 -23.06
C PHE A 7 38.86 -16.79 -23.79
N THR A 8 38.24 -16.40 -24.90
CA THR A 8 38.67 -15.20 -25.63
C THR A 8 38.09 -13.93 -25.00
N LEU A 9 38.82 -12.82 -25.11
CA LEU A 9 38.33 -11.51 -24.69
C LEU A 9 37.03 -11.12 -25.42
N ILE A 10 36.90 -11.54 -26.69
CA ILE A 10 35.71 -11.25 -27.48
C ILE A 10 34.49 -12.04 -27.01
N GLU A 11 34.64 -13.32 -26.61
CA GLU A 11 33.55 -14.09 -26.01
C GLU A 11 33.10 -13.45 -24.70
N LEU A 12 34.04 -13.00 -23.87
CA LEU A 12 33.72 -12.36 -22.60
C LEU A 12 33.00 -11.01 -22.81
N MET A 13 33.41 -10.22 -23.81
CA MET A 13 32.74 -8.96 -24.15
C MET A 13 31.31 -9.17 -24.67
N ILE A 14 31.08 -10.18 -25.50
CA ILE A 14 29.72 -10.48 -26.01
C ILE A 14 28.81 -10.93 -24.85
N VAL A 15 29.31 -11.75 -23.93
CA VAL A 15 28.54 -12.19 -22.75
C VAL A 15 28.17 -11.00 -21.87
N VAL A 16 29.12 -10.10 -21.58
CA VAL A 16 28.85 -8.89 -20.78
C VAL A 16 27.84 -7.99 -21.49
N ALA A 17 27.91 -7.86 -22.81
CA ALA A 17 26.94 -7.07 -23.59
C ALA A 17 25.52 -7.65 -23.49
N ILE A 18 25.36 -8.97 -23.62
CA ILE A 18 24.05 -9.63 -23.51
C ILE A 18 23.49 -9.49 -22.08
N ILE A 19 24.32 -9.72 -21.05
CA ILE A 19 23.91 -9.54 -19.64
C ILE A 19 23.50 -8.08 -19.37
N GLY A 20 24.22 -7.11 -19.94
CA GLY A 20 23.90 -5.69 -19.82
C GLY A 20 22.51 -5.34 -20.37
N VAL A 21 22.15 -5.86 -21.55
CA VAL A 21 20.81 -5.64 -22.13
C VAL A 21 19.72 -6.31 -21.29
N LEU A 22 19.93 -7.56 -20.87
CA LEU A 22 18.96 -8.28 -20.04
C LEU A 22 18.75 -7.58 -18.68
N ALA A 23 19.82 -7.11 -18.05
CA ALA A 23 19.76 -6.40 -16.77
C ALA A 23 18.97 -5.08 -16.88
N ALA A 24 19.14 -4.34 -17.98
CA ALA A 24 18.42 -3.07 -18.20
C ALA A 24 16.89 -3.25 -18.24
N VAL A 25 16.39 -4.38 -18.76
CA VAL A 25 14.95 -4.68 -18.81
C VAL A 25 14.47 -5.33 -17.50
N ALA A 26 15.28 -6.22 -16.94
CA ALA A 26 14.87 -7.01 -15.77
C ALA A 26 14.84 -6.19 -14.48
N ILE A 27 15.83 -5.32 -14.24
CA ILE A 27 15.96 -4.59 -12.97
C ILE A 27 14.74 -3.70 -12.67
N PRO A 28 14.23 -2.87 -13.61
CA PRO A 28 13.04 -2.06 -13.36
C PRO A 28 11.81 -2.90 -13.01
N ALA A 29 11.62 -4.04 -13.71
CA ALA A 29 10.51 -4.95 -13.46
C ALA A 29 10.60 -5.61 -12.06
N TYR A 30 11.81 -5.99 -11.62
CA TYR A 30 12.02 -6.54 -10.28
C TYR A 30 11.77 -5.50 -9.18
N GLN A 31 12.23 -4.25 -9.36
CA GLN A 31 12.01 -3.17 -8.40
C GLN A 31 10.53 -2.89 -8.17
N TYR A 32 9.73 -2.98 -9.23
CA TYR A 32 8.28 -2.82 -9.16
C TYR A 32 7.59 -3.87 -8.29
N GLN A 33 7.90 -5.16 -8.52
CA GLN A 33 7.30 -6.25 -7.74
C GLN A 33 7.78 -6.24 -6.28
N ALA A 34 9.06 -5.94 -6.06
CA ALA A 34 9.59 -5.77 -4.71
C ALA A 34 8.89 -4.62 -3.97
N THR A 35 8.67 -3.49 -4.65
CA THR A 35 7.96 -2.34 -4.07
C THR A 35 6.50 -2.70 -3.74
N ARG A 36 5.80 -3.38 -4.66
CA ARG A 36 4.42 -3.87 -4.41
C ARG A 36 4.33 -4.79 -3.20
N ALA A 37 5.29 -5.70 -3.03
CA ALA A 37 5.33 -6.59 -1.87
C ALA A 37 5.47 -5.80 -0.56
N LYS A 38 6.35 -4.79 -0.53
CA LYS A 38 6.54 -3.90 0.62
C LYS A 38 5.29 -3.05 0.92
N VAL A 39 4.60 -2.55 -0.12
CA VAL A 39 3.32 -1.85 0.03
C VAL A 39 2.23 -2.80 0.56
N SER A 40 2.25 -4.07 0.17
CA SER A 40 1.32 -5.07 0.70
C SER A 40 1.56 -5.33 2.19
N GLU A 41 2.82 -5.35 2.62
CA GLU A 41 3.17 -5.43 4.05
C GLU A 41 2.68 -4.20 4.82
N ALA A 42 2.82 -3.00 4.25
CA ALA A 42 2.23 -1.78 4.82
C ALA A 42 0.70 -1.92 5.00
N LEU A 43 0.01 -2.50 4.01
CA LEU A 43 -1.43 -2.74 4.10
C LEU A 43 -1.82 -3.73 5.21
N VAL A 44 -0.99 -4.74 5.49
CA VAL A 44 -1.21 -5.68 6.60
C VAL A 44 -1.22 -4.95 7.94
N ILE A 45 -0.37 -3.94 8.13
CA ILE A 45 -0.35 -3.15 9.38
C ILE A 45 -1.67 -2.37 9.57
N ALA A 46 -2.29 -1.92 8.48
CA ALA A 46 -3.60 -1.26 8.54
C ALA A 46 -4.76 -2.18 8.95
N SER A 47 -4.57 -3.51 8.95
CA SER A 47 -5.62 -4.47 9.34
C SER A 47 -6.04 -4.30 10.79
N ALA A 48 -5.11 -4.00 11.71
CA ALA A 48 -5.43 -3.72 13.10
C ALA A 48 -6.35 -2.49 13.24
N THR A 49 -6.07 -1.45 12.45
CA THR A 49 -6.90 -0.23 12.42
C THR A 49 -8.27 -0.49 11.79
N LYS A 50 -8.37 -1.37 10.79
CA LYS A 50 -9.68 -1.82 10.26
C LYS A 50 -10.53 -2.46 11.34
N THR A 51 -9.93 -3.36 12.14
CA THR A 51 -10.61 -4.00 13.26
C THR A 51 -11.09 -2.96 14.27
N LEU A 52 -10.23 -2.01 14.64
CA LEU A 52 -10.59 -0.92 15.56
C LEU A 52 -11.80 -0.11 15.07
N VAL A 53 -11.82 0.28 13.78
CA VAL A 53 -12.97 1.00 13.20
C VAL A 53 -14.22 0.13 13.18
N SER A 54 -14.10 -1.15 12.84
CA SER A 54 -15.26 -2.05 12.82
C SER A 54 -15.84 -2.29 14.21
N GLU A 55 -14.99 -2.43 15.24
CA GLU A 55 -15.44 -2.58 16.63
C GLU A 55 -16.13 -1.32 17.12
N ALA A 56 -15.54 -0.15 16.88
CA ALA A 56 -16.14 1.13 17.22
C ALA A 56 -17.52 1.31 16.57
N TYR A 57 -17.65 0.88 15.30
CA TYR A 57 -18.92 0.91 14.59
C TYR A 57 -19.97 -0.03 15.20
N LEU A 58 -19.58 -1.26 15.56
CA LEU A 58 -20.50 -2.21 16.18
C LEU A 58 -20.99 -1.75 17.57
N VAL A 59 -20.16 -1.01 18.30
CA VAL A 59 -20.49 -0.52 19.65
C VAL A 59 -21.46 0.66 19.62
N GLY A 60 -21.31 1.61 18.67
CA GLY A 60 -22.16 2.80 18.66
C GLY A 60 -22.17 3.57 17.34
N GLY A 61 -21.97 2.88 16.22
CA GLY A 61 -22.04 3.44 14.89
C GLY A 61 -21.01 4.53 14.62
N VAL A 62 -21.34 5.44 13.70
CA VAL A 62 -20.43 6.49 13.23
C VAL A 62 -19.99 7.46 14.34
N ALA A 63 -20.84 7.71 15.35
CA ALA A 63 -20.48 8.60 16.45
C ALA A 63 -19.31 8.04 17.27
N THR A 64 -19.33 6.74 17.56
CA THR A 64 -18.24 6.04 18.26
C THR A 64 -17.01 5.86 17.38
N VAL A 65 -17.19 5.66 16.07
CA VAL A 65 -16.07 5.69 15.11
C VAL A 65 -15.37 7.05 15.15
N ALA A 66 -16.11 8.16 15.14
CA ALA A 66 -15.54 9.50 15.16
C ALA A 66 -14.75 9.79 16.45
N SER A 67 -15.27 9.42 17.63
CA SER A 67 -14.55 9.59 18.89
C SER A 67 -13.30 8.70 18.96
N THR A 68 -13.39 7.46 18.45
CA THR A 68 -12.26 6.53 18.38
C THR A 68 -11.19 7.03 17.41
N ALA A 69 -11.59 7.56 16.25
CA ALA A 69 -10.70 8.17 15.27
C ALA A 69 -9.97 9.38 15.85
N ALA A 70 -10.68 10.26 16.56
CA ALA A 70 -10.08 11.40 17.26
C ALA A 70 -9.02 10.94 18.27
N ASN A 71 -9.35 9.98 19.13
CA ASN A 71 -8.41 9.42 20.11
C ASN A 71 -7.20 8.76 19.43
N TYR A 72 -7.43 7.91 18.44
CA TYR A 72 -6.38 7.23 17.69
C TYR A 72 -5.42 8.24 17.03
N ASN A 73 -5.94 9.35 16.50
CA ASN A 73 -5.12 10.38 15.86
C ASN A 73 -4.26 11.19 16.82
N THR A 74 -4.57 11.22 18.12
CA THR A 74 -3.69 11.85 19.13
C THR A 74 -2.45 11.03 19.45
N ILE A 75 -2.47 9.72 19.18
CA ILE A 75 -1.30 8.85 19.33
C ILE A 75 -0.20 9.36 18.38
N PRO A 76 1.02 9.65 18.89
CA PRO A 76 2.13 10.14 18.08
C PRO A 76 2.42 9.23 16.87
N ALA A 77 2.72 9.82 15.71
CA ALA A 77 3.03 9.07 14.50
C ALA A 77 4.20 8.08 14.69
N VAL A 78 5.18 8.46 15.51
CA VAL A 78 6.33 7.59 15.85
C VAL A 78 5.92 6.27 16.53
N SER A 79 4.78 6.24 17.23
CA SER A 79 4.24 5.02 17.85
C SER A 79 3.45 4.15 16.86
N LYS A 80 3.11 4.69 15.69
CA LYS A 80 2.41 4.00 14.60
C LYS A 80 3.36 3.61 13.46
N GLN A 81 4.60 4.09 13.51
CA GLN A 81 5.59 3.88 12.47
C GLN A 81 6.06 2.43 12.44
N THR A 82 6.24 1.92 11.24
CA THR A 82 6.91 0.65 10.98
C THR A 82 8.01 0.85 9.93
N GLN A 83 8.61 -0.24 9.44
CA GLN A 83 9.58 -0.16 8.36
C GLN A 83 9.03 0.52 7.09
N TYR A 84 7.74 0.32 6.78
CA TYR A 84 7.12 0.80 5.54
C TYR A 84 6.03 1.84 5.73
N VAL A 85 5.56 2.06 6.96
CA VAL A 85 4.49 3.01 7.30
C VAL A 85 5.07 4.14 8.13
N SER A 86 4.83 5.40 7.76
CA SER A 86 5.19 6.55 8.59
C SER A 86 4.06 6.96 9.55
N ASN A 87 2.82 6.82 9.13
CA ASN A 87 1.66 7.19 9.94
C ASN A 87 0.40 6.46 9.46
N ILE A 88 -0.56 6.34 10.37
CA ILE A 88 -1.92 5.91 10.06
C ILE A 88 -2.86 6.91 10.73
N GLN A 89 -3.80 7.42 9.95
CA GLN A 89 -4.83 8.33 10.42
C GLN A 89 -6.21 7.77 10.09
N VAL A 90 -7.18 8.07 10.95
CA VAL A 90 -8.57 7.66 10.77
C VAL A 90 -9.44 8.91 10.74
N SER A 91 -10.33 9.02 9.75
CA SER A 91 -11.32 10.09 9.65
C SER A 91 -12.56 9.78 10.49
N ASN A 92 -13.43 10.77 10.68
CA ASN A 92 -14.66 10.62 11.47
C ASN A 92 -15.64 9.60 10.88
N ASP A 93 -15.58 9.39 9.56
CA ASP A 93 -16.35 8.39 8.81
C ASP A 93 -15.64 7.02 8.73
N GLY A 94 -14.56 6.83 9.49
CA GLY A 94 -13.83 5.57 9.57
C GLY A 94 -12.87 5.33 8.40
N VAL A 95 -12.72 6.29 7.49
CA VAL A 95 -11.73 6.20 6.41
C VAL A 95 -10.33 6.18 7.00
N ILE A 96 -9.54 5.16 6.65
CA ILE A 96 -8.17 4.99 7.13
C ILE A 96 -7.21 5.45 6.03
N THR A 97 -6.41 6.45 6.34
CA THR A 97 -5.32 6.92 5.48
C THR A 97 -4.00 6.38 6.02
N LEU A 98 -3.39 5.49 5.25
CA LEU A 98 -2.06 4.97 5.52
C LEU A 98 -1.04 5.77 4.72
N THR A 99 -0.01 6.29 5.40
CA THR A 99 1.09 7.00 4.76
C THR A 99 2.33 6.13 4.77
N LEU A 100 2.92 5.89 3.62
CA LEU A 100 4.17 5.15 3.48
C LEU A 100 5.34 5.94 4.07
N THR A 101 6.40 5.24 4.42
CA THR A 101 7.61 5.87 4.98
C THR A 101 8.28 6.81 3.99
N ASN A 102 8.90 7.88 4.50
CA ASN A 102 9.83 8.72 3.75
C ASN A 102 11.29 8.27 3.93
N ASN A 103 11.53 7.17 4.66
CA ASN A 103 12.86 6.63 4.87
C ASN A 103 13.37 5.98 3.57
N THR A 104 14.35 6.62 2.93
CA THR A 104 15.01 6.11 1.72
C THR A 104 15.74 4.77 1.94
N ASN A 105 16.11 4.45 3.19
CA ASN A 105 16.75 3.19 3.55
C ASN A 105 15.76 2.01 3.61
N ALA A 106 14.45 2.24 3.50
CA ALA A 106 13.45 1.15 3.44
C ALA A 106 13.50 0.38 2.10
N GLY A 107 14.29 0.85 1.12
CA GLY A 107 14.37 0.27 -0.21
C GLY A 107 13.06 0.36 -0.99
N LEU A 108 12.24 1.36 -0.68
CA LEU A 108 11.17 1.82 -1.55
C LEU A 108 11.77 2.76 -2.59
N ILE A 109 11.21 2.76 -3.79
CA ILE A 109 11.57 3.73 -4.81
C ILE A 109 11.04 5.14 -4.45
N SER A 110 11.65 6.18 -5.01
CA SER A 110 11.31 7.58 -4.76
C SER A 110 9.83 7.90 -4.92
N ASP A 111 9.19 7.31 -5.93
CA ASP A 111 7.83 7.64 -6.33
C ASP A 111 6.76 7.14 -5.34
N VAL A 112 7.18 6.28 -4.41
CA VAL A 112 6.34 5.64 -3.39
C VAL A 112 6.55 6.25 -2.00
N LEU A 113 7.68 6.92 -1.78
CA LEU A 113 7.99 7.53 -0.48
C LEU A 113 6.95 8.60 -0.10
N GLY A 114 6.43 8.48 1.12
CA GLY A 114 5.44 9.42 1.66
C GLY A 114 4.07 9.39 0.99
N LYS A 115 3.85 8.49 0.03
CA LYS A 115 2.56 8.35 -0.64
C LYS A 115 1.54 7.66 0.26
N THR A 116 0.27 7.89 -0.05
CA THR A 116 -0.85 7.39 0.74
C THR A 116 -1.64 6.31 0.01
N LEU A 117 -2.09 5.31 0.77
CA LEU A 117 -3.17 4.40 0.40
C LEU A 117 -4.34 4.65 1.34
N VAL A 118 -5.56 4.53 0.82
CA VAL A 118 -6.76 4.85 1.57
C VAL A 118 -7.68 3.63 1.60
N LEU A 119 -8.19 3.33 2.79
CA LEU A 119 -9.15 2.27 3.05
C LEU A 119 -10.46 2.92 3.49
N THR A 120 -11.50 2.77 2.67
CA THR A 120 -12.82 3.35 2.93
C THR A 120 -13.78 2.25 3.37
N PRO A 121 -14.34 2.34 4.59
CA PRO A 121 -15.37 1.40 5.02
C PRO A 121 -16.68 1.69 4.27
N ASN A 122 -17.35 0.63 3.85
CA ASN A 122 -18.62 0.68 3.13
C ASN A 122 -19.63 -0.27 3.78
N ILE A 123 -20.89 0.15 3.80
CA ILE A 123 -22.05 -0.71 4.10
C ILE A 123 -23.04 -0.48 2.97
N ASP A 124 -23.59 -1.56 2.42
CA ASP A 124 -24.50 -1.52 1.26
C ASP A 124 -23.98 -0.64 0.12
N LYS A 125 -22.67 -0.77 -0.18
CA LYS A 125 -22.00 -0.06 -1.29
C LYS A 125 -21.96 1.46 -1.13
N ALA A 126 -22.22 2.00 0.06
CA ALA A 126 -22.07 3.39 0.41
C ALA A 126 -21.11 3.57 1.60
N LYS A 127 -20.54 4.77 1.75
CA LYS A 127 -19.74 5.11 2.95
C LYS A 127 -20.57 4.98 4.22
N LEU A 128 -19.89 4.84 5.35
CA LEU A 128 -20.55 4.80 6.66
C LEU A 128 -21.38 6.07 6.91
N THR A 129 -22.64 5.87 7.24
CA THR A 129 -23.56 6.92 7.69
C THR A 129 -24.16 6.52 9.04
N GLY A 130 -24.74 7.48 9.77
CA GLY A 130 -25.37 7.20 11.07
C GLY A 130 -26.56 6.22 11.00
N THR A 131 -27.06 5.93 9.80
CA THR A 131 -28.20 5.02 9.55
C THR A 131 -27.77 3.73 8.84
N SER A 132 -26.49 3.54 8.56
CA SER A 132 -26.00 2.33 7.89
C SER A 132 -26.13 1.14 8.86
N GLU A 133 -26.66 0.01 8.40
CA GLU A 133 -26.77 -1.21 9.21
C GLU A 133 -26.20 -2.38 8.41
N GLY A 134 -25.40 -3.24 9.04
CA GLY A 134 -24.81 -4.41 8.38
C GLY A 134 -23.30 -4.53 8.54
N SER A 135 -22.72 -5.44 7.76
CA SER A 135 -21.28 -5.73 7.80
C SER A 135 -20.48 -4.76 6.93
N ILE A 136 -19.30 -4.36 7.42
CA ILE A 136 -18.41 -3.44 6.70
C ILE A 136 -17.64 -4.21 5.61
N ASP A 137 -17.76 -3.72 4.37
CA ASP A 137 -16.88 -4.05 3.24
C ASP A 137 -15.82 -2.95 3.08
N TRP A 138 -14.58 -3.31 2.75
CA TRP A 138 -13.47 -2.36 2.69
C TRP A 138 -13.06 -2.11 1.24
N ALA A 139 -13.27 -0.88 0.78
CA ALA A 139 -12.64 -0.41 -0.44
C ALA A 139 -11.19 0.00 -0.15
N CYS A 140 -10.24 -0.45 -0.97
CA CYS A 140 -8.90 0.11 -0.97
C CYS A 140 -8.69 0.89 -2.26
N ALA A 141 -8.03 2.03 -2.16
CA ALA A 141 -7.70 2.85 -3.31
C ALA A 141 -6.37 3.57 -3.13
N THR A 142 -5.75 3.84 -4.27
CA THR A 142 -4.56 4.68 -4.39
C THR A 142 -4.90 5.88 -5.26
N THR A 143 -4.05 6.31 -6.20
CA THR A 143 -4.45 7.28 -7.23
C THR A 143 -5.64 6.80 -8.06
N THR A 144 -5.92 5.50 -8.08
CA THR A 144 -7.10 4.90 -8.71
C THR A 144 -7.86 4.00 -7.74
N SER A 145 -9.13 3.74 -8.05
CA SER A 145 -10.04 2.91 -7.27
C SER A 145 -10.79 1.90 -8.14
N THR A 146 -10.19 1.48 -9.27
CA THR A 146 -10.85 0.70 -10.32
C THR A 146 -11.46 -0.61 -9.80
N ASN A 147 -10.77 -1.32 -8.91
CA ASN A 147 -11.26 -2.56 -8.31
C ASN A 147 -12.34 -2.31 -7.27
N ALA A 148 -12.25 -1.22 -6.50
CA ALA A 148 -13.30 -0.82 -5.58
C ALA A 148 -14.59 -0.52 -6.36
N VAL A 149 -14.48 0.26 -7.44
CA VAL A 149 -15.60 0.60 -8.34
C VAL A 149 -16.17 -0.66 -9.01
N ALA A 150 -15.31 -1.59 -9.46
CA ALA A 150 -15.76 -2.85 -10.03
C ALA A 150 -16.55 -3.72 -9.03
N LYS A 151 -16.25 -3.60 -7.72
CA LYS A 151 -17.01 -4.21 -6.62
C LYS A 151 -18.22 -3.38 -6.19
N GLY A 152 -18.51 -2.26 -6.87
CA GLY A 152 -19.57 -1.31 -6.54
C GLY A 152 -19.30 -0.47 -5.29
N LEU A 153 -18.08 -0.44 -4.78
CA LEU A 153 -17.74 0.27 -3.54
C LEU A 153 -17.33 1.72 -3.81
N VAL A 154 -17.63 2.58 -2.84
CA VAL A 154 -17.12 3.96 -2.82
C VAL A 154 -15.76 3.98 -2.13
N ALA A 155 -14.78 4.62 -2.76
CA ALA A 155 -13.42 4.71 -2.23
C ALA A 155 -12.91 6.15 -2.31
N ASP A 156 -12.28 6.60 -1.23
CA ASP A 156 -11.49 7.82 -1.26
C ASP A 156 -10.11 7.54 -1.85
N LEU A 157 -9.59 8.49 -2.62
CA LEU A 157 -8.33 8.31 -3.31
C LEU A 157 -7.14 8.62 -2.41
N GLY A 158 -6.10 7.80 -2.55
CA GLY A 158 -4.77 8.06 -2.04
C GLY A 158 -3.90 8.79 -3.07
N THR A 159 -2.61 8.78 -2.81
CA THR A 159 -1.60 9.44 -3.68
C THR A 159 -0.57 8.48 -4.23
N LEU A 160 -0.60 7.20 -3.82
CA LEU A 160 0.31 6.17 -4.35
C LEU A 160 -0.02 5.89 -5.83
N PRO A 161 0.96 5.92 -6.75
CA PRO A 161 0.71 5.49 -8.12
C PRO A 161 0.23 4.03 -8.15
N ALA A 162 -0.91 3.79 -8.81
CA ALA A 162 -1.60 2.50 -8.84
C ALA A 162 -0.74 1.35 -9.34
N GLU A 163 0.27 1.64 -10.15
CA GLU A 163 1.23 0.67 -10.59
C GLU A 163 1.96 0.04 -9.37
N TYR A 164 2.33 0.79 -8.34
CA TYR A 164 3.01 0.22 -7.16
C TYR A 164 2.08 -0.39 -6.11
N ALA A 165 0.77 -0.35 -6.35
CA ALA A 165 -0.23 -0.86 -5.44
C ALA A 165 -0.51 -2.37 -5.64
N PRO A 166 -0.84 -3.11 -4.57
CA PRO A 166 -1.43 -4.45 -4.69
C PRO A 166 -2.74 -4.39 -5.48
N SER A 167 -3.13 -5.52 -6.08
CA SER A 167 -4.37 -5.64 -6.89
C SER A 167 -5.59 -5.06 -6.18
N GLU A 168 -5.73 -5.33 -4.90
CA GLU A 168 -6.89 -4.91 -4.10
C GLU A 168 -7.11 -3.39 -4.05
N CYS A 169 -6.04 -2.62 -4.29
CA CYS A 169 -6.00 -1.16 -4.10
C CYS A 169 -5.90 -0.36 -5.40
N ARG A 170 -5.92 -1.02 -6.57
CA ARG A 170 -5.90 -0.35 -7.89
C ARG A 170 -7.29 0.06 -8.33
#